data_AF-A0A4V1XIU0-F1
#
_entry.id   AF-A0A4V1XIU0-F1
#
_cell.length_a   1.000
_cell.length_b   1.000
_cell.length_c   1.000
_cell.angle_alpha   90.00
_cell.angle_beta   90.00
_cell.angle_gamma   90.00
#
_symmetry.space_group_name_H-M   'P 1'
#
loop_
_entity.id
_entity.type
_entity.pdbx_description
1 polymer ?
#
loop_
_entity_poly.entity_id
_entity_poly.type
_entity_poly.pdbx_seq_one_letter_code
_entity_poly.pdbx_strand_id
1 'polypeptide(L)'
;MALADPVVTLLGPDPSHRNCVLNGNAFQQAAIQSFNGWQYACFYSPLPGGGAAEPLFVHVARRRLPHGPWQTLVLDDYPQTTDDGHNTVQVGYRVRYRYSLPKVALSPEAFEWRPKLFMSTLSQLPGLESEDELFGYITYPRFGQLDEDLWFSWRTGKAGLGDDHLSVYRAGTGRHELVGGSASASGTYLMGVDGNPYIHGLHHRDGRLHVTWVWRGFVWYEGWDDPADTKHKAQAGPNSAQNNHDICYAYSDDGGRTWCNGAGERLADLSCGESIRPDSPGIVAFEIPRGSGLHNQESQAIDHSGGVHVLNRDNLDGEQRWKHFYRSPDGAWTQRALPHVKGPYGGKRGQVVVSRDDDLYFVLPDTETPTLTILKASKDDGYSMYELVWRKEGFPPTDPLVDETRLDYDNVLSVYTRAVAEEVDAGAKSNNVVVLDFQL
;
A
#
# COMPACT_ATOMS: atom_id res chain seq x y z
N MET A 1 0.03 25.49 -10.61
CA MET A 1 -0.45 26.46 -9.58
C MET A 1 -0.24 25.84 -8.21
N ALA A 2 0.15 26.62 -7.18
CA ALA A 2 0.34 26.06 -5.83
C ALA A 2 -1.00 25.64 -5.19
N LEU A 3 -1.01 24.52 -4.47
CA LEU A 3 -2.16 24.11 -3.66
C LEU A 3 -2.29 25.03 -2.45
N ALA A 4 -3.53 25.31 -2.05
CA ALA A 4 -3.80 25.91 -0.75
C ALA A 4 -3.37 24.96 0.38
N ASP A 5 -3.13 25.52 1.57
CA ASP A 5 -2.85 24.69 2.74
C ASP A 5 -4.03 23.75 3.05
N PRO A 6 -3.74 22.50 3.46
CA PRO A 6 -4.77 21.50 3.67
C PRO A 6 -5.55 21.77 4.95
N VAL A 7 -6.78 21.26 5.00
CA VAL A 7 -7.46 21.08 6.29
C VAL A 7 -6.79 19.90 7.01
N VAL A 8 -6.20 20.16 8.17
CA VAL A 8 -5.54 19.15 8.99
C VAL A 8 -6.53 18.62 10.04
N THR A 9 -6.74 17.30 10.08
CA THR A 9 -7.55 16.66 11.12
C THR A 9 -6.74 15.61 11.89
N LEU A 10 -6.92 15.60 13.21
CA LEU A 10 -6.24 14.69 14.13
C LEU A 10 -6.99 13.36 14.24
N LEU A 11 -6.29 12.24 14.05
CA LEU A 11 -6.79 10.90 14.34
C LEU A 11 -6.47 10.49 15.78
N GLY A 12 -5.20 10.66 16.19
CA GLY A 12 -4.75 10.35 17.54
C GLY A 12 -3.23 10.41 17.68
N PRO A 13 -2.69 10.19 18.90
CA PRO A 13 -1.26 10.24 19.14
C PRO A 13 -0.54 9.09 18.43
N ASP A 14 0.59 9.40 17.84
CA ASP A 14 1.48 8.40 17.23
C ASP A 14 2.43 7.83 18.31
N PRO A 15 2.71 6.52 18.34
CA PRO A 15 3.59 5.88 19.30
C PRO A 15 5.08 6.19 19.03
N SER A 16 5.47 7.46 19.21
CA SER A 16 6.81 7.96 18.87
C SER A 16 7.95 7.43 19.74
N HIS A 17 7.64 6.66 20.80
CA HIS A 17 8.65 6.02 21.66
C HIS A 17 9.22 4.72 21.08
N ARG A 18 8.61 4.15 20.04
CA ARG A 18 9.09 2.93 19.37
C ARG A 18 10.20 3.22 18.37
N ASN A 19 11.05 2.22 18.10
CA ASN A 19 12.06 2.31 17.05
C ASN A 19 11.45 2.13 15.66
N CYS A 20 10.48 1.21 15.54
CA CYS A 20 9.76 0.99 14.30
C CYS A 20 8.50 1.83 14.23
N VAL A 21 8.31 2.50 13.10
CA VAL A 21 7.05 3.19 12.78
C VAL A 21 6.00 2.16 12.39
N LEU A 22 4.80 2.24 12.99
CA LEU A 22 3.67 1.37 12.65
C LEU A 22 2.61 2.05 11.78
N ASN A 23 2.47 3.37 11.89
CA ASN A 23 1.50 4.18 11.15
C ASN A 23 2.19 4.88 9.98
N GLY A 24 1.65 4.77 8.78
CA GLY A 24 2.24 5.41 7.60
C GLY A 24 3.45 4.63 7.09
N ASN A 25 3.23 3.34 6.81
CA ASN A 25 4.15 2.51 6.02
C ASN A 25 3.47 2.23 4.67
N ALA A 26 4.22 2.24 3.56
CA ALA A 26 3.63 2.12 2.21
C ALA A 26 2.85 0.82 2.02
N PHE A 27 3.18 -0.22 2.78
CA PHE A 27 2.50 -1.52 2.80
C PHE A 27 1.34 -1.60 3.82
N GLN A 28 0.88 -0.44 4.33
CA GLN A 28 -0.37 -0.30 5.07
C GLN A 28 -1.52 0.01 4.07
N GLN A 29 -1.82 -0.91 3.17
CA GLN A 29 -2.73 -0.72 2.03
C GLN A 29 -4.12 -1.35 2.29
N ALA A 30 -5.16 -0.61 2.66
CA ALA A 30 -5.23 0.85 2.86
C ALA A 30 -5.32 1.24 4.35
N ALA A 31 -4.67 2.32 4.76
CA ALA A 31 -4.81 2.91 6.10
C ALA A 31 -6.00 3.88 6.20
N ILE A 32 -6.40 4.46 5.06
CA ILE A 32 -7.48 5.43 4.90
C ILE A 32 -8.25 5.10 3.63
N GLN A 33 -9.58 5.18 3.68
CA GLN A 33 -10.44 4.79 2.57
C GLN A 33 -11.79 5.49 2.70
N SER A 34 -12.28 6.09 1.62
CA SER A 34 -13.63 6.64 1.54
C SER A 34 -14.63 5.67 0.92
N PHE A 35 -15.84 5.69 1.43
CA PHE A 35 -16.97 4.92 0.92
C PHE A 35 -18.29 5.58 1.33
N ASN A 36 -19.22 5.74 0.38
CA ASN A 36 -20.61 6.13 0.64
C ASN A 36 -20.77 7.43 1.46
N GLY A 37 -19.97 8.46 1.15
CA GLY A 37 -20.01 9.75 1.85
C GLY A 37 -19.36 9.76 3.24
N TRP A 38 -18.63 8.71 3.58
CA TRP A 38 -17.86 8.58 4.82
C TRP A 38 -16.42 8.22 4.51
N GLN A 39 -15.51 8.65 5.38
CA GLN A 39 -14.11 8.27 5.33
C GLN A 39 -13.77 7.47 6.56
N TYR A 40 -13.00 6.40 6.37
CA TYR A 40 -12.57 5.46 7.38
C TYR A 40 -11.05 5.47 7.46
N ALA A 41 -10.50 5.30 8.66
CA ALA A 41 -9.07 5.18 8.87
C ALA A 41 -8.77 4.17 9.99
N CYS A 42 -7.60 3.53 9.93
CA CYS A 42 -7.11 2.71 11.03
C CYS A 42 -5.66 3.04 11.37
N PHE A 43 -5.34 3.00 12.66
CA PHE A 43 -4.01 3.34 13.16
C PHE A 43 -3.75 2.67 14.51
N TYR A 44 -2.47 2.53 14.86
CA TYR A 44 -2.06 2.12 16.21
C TYR A 44 -1.89 3.34 17.11
N SER A 45 -2.40 3.24 18.33
CA SER A 45 -2.22 4.25 19.38
C SER A 45 -2.39 3.61 20.77
N PRO A 46 -1.87 4.22 21.85
CA PRO A 46 -2.17 3.79 23.21
C PRO A 46 -3.67 3.92 23.55
N LEU A 47 -4.13 3.28 24.63
CA LEU A 47 -5.51 3.46 25.08
C LEU A 47 -5.78 4.92 25.49
N PRO A 48 -6.92 5.52 25.07
CA PRO A 48 -7.32 6.85 25.52
C PRO A 48 -7.43 6.92 27.04
N GLY A 49 -6.91 8.00 27.64
CA GLY A 49 -6.99 8.24 29.09
C GLY A 49 -6.08 7.36 29.96
N GLY A 50 -5.35 6.40 29.38
CA GLY A 50 -4.31 5.64 30.07
C GLY A 50 -2.99 6.42 30.08
N GLY A 51 -2.35 6.59 31.24
CA GLY A 51 -1.02 7.21 31.32
C GLY A 51 0.11 6.36 30.72
N ALA A 52 -0.17 5.12 30.32
CA ALA A 52 0.82 4.20 29.77
C ALA A 52 0.88 4.31 28.24
N ALA A 53 2.10 4.42 27.70
CA ALA A 53 2.35 4.47 26.26
C ALA A 53 2.29 3.09 25.56
N GLU A 54 2.15 2.00 26.35
CA GLU A 54 2.09 0.62 25.90
C GLU A 54 1.08 -0.18 26.74
N PRO A 55 0.51 -1.29 26.21
CA PRO A 55 0.62 -1.74 24.82
C PRO A 55 -0.15 -0.84 23.85
N LEU A 56 0.13 -0.97 22.55
CA LEU A 56 -0.63 -0.29 21.50
C LEU A 56 -1.83 -1.11 21.05
N PHE A 57 -2.88 -0.42 20.61
CA PHE A 57 -4.13 -1.02 20.14
C PHE A 57 -4.58 -0.42 18.82
N VAL A 58 -5.34 -1.21 18.07
CA VAL A 58 -5.94 -0.76 16.82
C VAL A 58 -7.07 0.21 17.13
N HIS A 59 -6.95 1.41 16.59
CA HIS A 59 -8.00 2.41 16.55
C HIS A 59 -8.64 2.38 15.17
N VAL A 60 -9.97 2.34 15.12
CA VAL A 60 -10.75 2.44 13.88
C VAL A 60 -11.56 3.71 13.95
N ALA A 61 -11.28 4.64 13.05
CA ALA A 61 -11.92 5.92 12.96
C ALA A 61 -12.84 6.00 11.75
N ARG A 62 -13.94 6.76 11.87
CA ARG A 62 -14.77 7.18 10.74
C ARG A 62 -15.17 8.63 10.88
N ARG A 63 -15.37 9.33 9.77
CA ARG A 63 -16.01 10.65 9.74
C ARG A 63 -16.97 10.76 8.56
N ARG A 64 -18.00 11.58 8.71
CA ARG A 64 -18.89 11.96 7.60
C ARG A 64 -18.16 12.98 6.74
N LEU A 65 -18.12 12.78 5.42
CA LEU A 65 -17.54 13.75 4.49
C LEU A 65 -18.52 14.91 4.22
N PRO A 66 -18.02 16.11 3.86
CA PRO A 66 -16.60 16.47 3.72
C PRO A 66 -15.91 16.94 5.02
N HIS A 67 -16.66 17.30 6.08
CA HIS A 67 -16.11 18.01 7.26
C HIS A 67 -16.60 17.49 8.62
N GLY A 68 -17.16 16.28 8.69
CA GLY A 68 -17.59 15.68 9.95
C GLY A 68 -16.41 15.40 10.89
N PRO A 69 -16.61 15.43 12.21
CA PRO A 69 -15.57 15.06 13.17
C PRO A 69 -15.28 13.56 13.11
N TRP A 70 -14.05 13.17 13.46
CA TRP A 70 -13.66 11.77 13.62
C TRP A 70 -14.36 11.14 14.83
N GLN A 71 -15.01 10.01 14.60
CA GLN A 71 -15.49 9.08 15.62
C GLN A 71 -14.52 7.90 15.66
N THR A 72 -13.89 7.66 16.81
CA THR A 72 -12.88 6.60 16.95
C THR A 72 -13.32 5.58 17.99
N LEU A 73 -13.22 4.30 17.63
CA LEU A 73 -13.34 3.18 18.56
C LEU A 73 -11.99 2.46 18.68
N VAL A 74 -11.82 1.72 19.76
CA VAL A 74 -10.61 0.93 20.05
C VAL A 74 -10.95 -0.55 20.07
N LEU A 75 -10.14 -1.37 19.39
CA LEU A 75 -10.14 -2.82 19.52
C LEU A 75 -9.08 -3.20 20.55
N ASP A 76 -9.50 -3.37 21.80
CA ASP A 76 -8.63 -3.48 22.99
C ASP A 76 -8.34 -4.92 23.45
N ASP A 77 -8.90 -5.90 22.75
CA ASP A 77 -8.70 -7.33 23.00
C ASP A 77 -7.47 -7.90 22.28
N TYR A 78 -6.66 -7.00 21.71
CA TYR A 78 -5.46 -7.33 20.98
C TYR A 78 -4.31 -6.34 21.28
N PRO A 79 -3.42 -6.64 22.23
CA PRO A 79 -2.26 -5.79 22.49
C PRO A 79 -1.17 -6.03 21.43
N GLN A 80 -0.78 -4.97 20.71
CA GLN A 80 0.42 -4.95 19.88
C GLN A 80 1.62 -4.56 20.75
N THR A 81 2.49 -5.51 21.04
CA THR A 81 3.68 -5.32 21.90
C THR A 81 5.00 -5.44 21.15
N THR A 82 4.99 -5.97 19.93
CA THR A 82 6.21 -6.20 19.16
C THR A 82 6.61 -4.92 18.43
N ASP A 83 7.85 -4.47 18.63
CA ASP A 83 8.46 -3.35 17.91
C ASP A 83 8.98 -3.82 16.54
N ASP A 84 8.04 -4.05 15.62
CA ASP A 84 8.31 -4.49 14.25
C ASP A 84 7.41 -3.72 13.28
N GLY A 85 8.03 -2.89 12.42
CA GLY A 85 7.34 -2.04 11.45
C GLY A 85 6.53 -2.79 10.40
N HIS A 86 6.76 -4.09 10.21
CA HIS A 86 5.97 -4.95 9.32
C HIS A 86 4.60 -5.31 9.91
N ASN A 87 4.39 -5.06 11.20
CA ASN A 87 3.13 -5.36 11.89
C ASN A 87 2.11 -4.21 11.74
N THR A 88 1.90 -3.76 10.51
CA THR A 88 0.90 -2.73 10.18
C THR A 88 -0.53 -3.21 10.39
N VAL A 89 -1.45 -2.24 10.46
CA VAL A 89 -2.91 -2.46 10.45
C VAL A 89 -3.49 -1.79 9.21
N GLN A 90 -4.27 -2.50 8.41
CA GLN A 90 -4.98 -1.92 7.29
C GLN A 90 -6.50 -2.04 7.51
N VAL A 91 -7.25 -1.11 6.92
CA VAL A 91 -8.67 -1.29 6.64
C VAL A 91 -8.75 -2.35 5.54
N GLY A 92 -8.76 -3.61 5.99
CA GLY A 92 -8.40 -4.75 5.18
C GLY A 92 -7.32 -5.61 5.87
N TYR A 93 -7.78 -6.50 6.74
CA TYR A 93 -7.25 -7.80 7.20
C TYR A 93 -5.73 -8.14 7.32
N ARG A 94 -5.34 -8.80 8.43
CA ARG A 94 -4.07 -9.56 8.66
C ARG A 94 -4.39 -10.86 9.44
N VAL A 95 -3.45 -11.82 9.57
CA VAL A 95 -3.53 -12.92 10.58
C VAL A 95 -3.81 -12.28 11.94
N ARG A 96 -4.99 -12.57 12.49
CA ARG A 96 -5.77 -11.72 13.41
C ARG A 96 -6.81 -10.84 12.66
N TYR A 97 -7.65 -11.52 11.90
CA TYR A 97 -8.68 -11.01 11.00
C TYR A 97 -9.96 -10.60 11.76
N ARG A 98 -10.58 -9.47 11.40
CA ARG A 98 -11.93 -9.07 11.84
C ARG A 98 -12.69 -8.42 10.70
N TYR A 99 -14.01 -8.58 10.73
CA TYR A 99 -14.93 -7.87 9.85
C TYR A 99 -16.08 -7.30 10.67
N SER A 100 -16.72 -6.26 10.14
CA SER A 100 -17.89 -5.66 10.78
C SER A 100 -19.14 -6.51 10.58
N LEU A 101 -20.18 -6.22 11.33
CA LEU A 101 -21.54 -6.62 10.98
C LEU A 101 -21.88 -6.14 9.55
N PRO A 102 -22.73 -6.86 8.82
CA PRO A 102 -23.18 -6.42 7.50
C PRO A 102 -23.80 -5.02 7.52
N LYS A 103 -23.64 -4.30 6.41
CA LYS A 103 -24.23 -2.96 6.16
C LYS A 103 -23.70 -1.80 7.00
N VAL A 104 -22.71 -1.99 7.88
CA VAL A 104 -22.14 -0.89 8.68
C VAL A 104 -21.61 0.25 7.82
N ALA A 105 -20.93 -0.04 6.71
CA ALA A 105 -20.45 0.99 5.77
C ALA A 105 -21.52 1.45 4.76
N LEU A 106 -22.54 0.63 4.50
CA LEU A 106 -23.66 0.95 3.58
C LEU A 106 -24.71 1.85 4.24
N SER A 107 -24.84 1.82 5.56
CA SER A 107 -25.80 2.61 6.32
C SER A 107 -25.18 3.12 7.64
N PRO A 108 -24.08 3.88 7.59
CA PRO A 108 -23.25 4.21 8.75
C PRO A 108 -24.01 4.96 9.86
N GLU A 109 -25.01 5.76 9.49
CA GLU A 109 -25.87 6.49 10.43
C GLU A 109 -26.81 5.57 11.23
N ALA A 110 -27.09 4.36 10.74
CA ALA A 110 -27.92 3.38 11.45
C ALA A 110 -27.16 2.66 12.58
N PHE A 111 -25.84 2.86 12.67
CA PHE A 111 -24.99 2.18 13.63
C PHE A 111 -24.25 3.18 14.52
N GLU A 112 -24.30 2.92 15.81
CA GLU A 112 -23.45 3.60 16.77
C GLU A 112 -22.02 3.05 16.69
N TRP A 113 -21.03 3.93 16.49
CA TRP A 113 -19.64 3.54 16.29
C TRP A 113 -19.00 2.99 17.57
N ARG A 114 -19.06 1.66 17.75
CA ARG A 114 -18.54 0.95 18.94
C ARG A 114 -17.90 -0.38 18.56
N PRO A 115 -16.98 -0.93 19.39
CA PRO A 115 -16.28 -2.18 19.10
C PRO A 115 -17.21 -3.38 18.82
N LYS A 116 -18.40 -3.41 19.43
CA LYS A 116 -19.44 -4.44 19.20
C LYS A 116 -19.90 -4.58 17.73
N LEU A 117 -19.57 -3.63 16.87
CA LEU A 117 -19.84 -3.72 15.43
C LEU A 117 -18.90 -4.68 14.72
N PHE A 118 -17.82 -5.13 15.37
CA PHE A 118 -16.81 -6.00 14.79
C PHE A 118 -16.84 -7.36 15.45
N MET A 119 -16.60 -8.40 14.65
CA MET A 119 -16.44 -9.76 15.13
C MET A 119 -15.17 -9.90 15.98
N SER A 120 -15.09 -10.98 16.75
CA SER A 120 -13.85 -11.38 17.41
C SER A 120 -12.73 -11.66 16.41
N THR A 121 -11.48 -11.57 16.87
CA THR A 121 -10.31 -11.91 16.06
C THR A 121 -10.38 -13.36 15.56
N LEU A 122 -10.18 -13.54 14.26
CA LEU A 122 -10.04 -14.82 13.57
C LEU A 122 -8.58 -15.05 13.18
N SER A 123 -8.15 -16.32 13.17
CA SER A 123 -6.82 -16.72 12.69
C SER A 123 -6.79 -17.09 11.20
N GLN A 124 -7.96 -17.20 10.56
CA GLN A 124 -8.13 -17.61 9.17
C GLN A 124 -9.17 -16.73 8.47
N LEU A 125 -9.20 -16.78 7.14
CA LEU A 125 -10.22 -16.11 6.33
C LEU A 125 -11.44 -17.03 6.10
N PRO A 126 -12.67 -16.52 6.27
CA PRO A 126 -13.90 -17.25 5.94
C PRO A 126 -13.86 -17.71 4.50
N GLY A 127 -14.11 -18.99 4.24
CA GLY A 127 -13.95 -19.60 2.92
C GLY A 127 -12.61 -20.28 2.65
N LEU A 128 -11.56 -19.94 3.40
CA LEU A 128 -10.21 -20.51 3.26
C LEU A 128 -9.73 -21.19 4.55
N GLU A 129 -10.66 -21.77 5.31
CA GLU A 129 -10.36 -22.44 6.57
C GLU A 129 -9.51 -23.71 6.42
N SER A 130 -9.45 -24.28 5.20
CA SER A 130 -8.61 -25.44 4.86
C SER A 130 -7.16 -25.08 4.51
N GLU A 131 -6.84 -23.80 4.36
CA GLU A 131 -5.57 -23.33 3.78
C GLU A 131 -4.54 -22.94 4.85
N ASP A 132 -4.43 -23.72 5.93
CA ASP A 132 -3.59 -23.42 7.09
C ASP A 132 -2.13 -23.10 6.74
N GLU A 133 -1.56 -23.83 5.77
CA GLU A 133 -0.18 -23.63 5.32
C GLU A 133 0.04 -22.26 4.68
N LEU A 134 -0.94 -21.76 3.90
CA LEU A 134 -0.86 -20.44 3.26
C LEU A 134 -0.93 -19.29 4.26
N PHE A 135 -1.56 -19.51 5.42
CA PHE A 135 -1.75 -18.47 6.44
C PHE A 135 -0.78 -18.58 7.62
N GLY A 136 0.08 -19.60 7.67
CA GLY A 136 1.05 -19.81 8.74
C GLY A 136 2.16 -18.74 8.80
N TYR A 137 2.56 -18.16 7.67
CA TYR A 137 3.59 -17.13 7.60
C TYR A 137 3.33 -16.14 6.46
N ILE A 138 2.56 -15.08 6.75
CA ILE A 138 2.20 -14.04 5.77
C ILE A 138 2.69 -12.64 6.16
N THR A 139 2.88 -11.82 5.14
CA THR A 139 3.22 -10.39 5.23
C THR A 139 2.42 -9.59 4.19
N TYR A 140 2.34 -8.27 4.40
CA TYR A 140 1.80 -7.30 3.44
C TYR A 140 0.41 -7.65 2.87
N PRO A 141 -0.61 -7.80 3.72
CA PRO A 141 -1.97 -7.96 3.24
C PRO A 141 -2.46 -6.66 2.60
N ARG A 142 -3.26 -6.78 1.53
CA ARG A 142 -3.72 -5.67 0.69
C ARG A 142 -5.09 -5.95 0.13
N PHE A 143 -5.93 -4.91 0.08
CA PHE A 143 -7.29 -5.01 -0.39
C PHE A 143 -7.58 -3.95 -1.41
N GLY A 144 -8.47 -4.28 -2.32
CA GLY A 144 -9.08 -3.29 -3.18
C GLY A 144 -10.36 -3.82 -3.78
N GLN A 145 -11.08 -2.91 -4.43
CA GLN A 145 -12.36 -3.21 -5.04
C GLN A 145 -12.17 -4.07 -6.29
N LEU A 146 -13.04 -5.07 -6.45
CA LEU A 146 -13.19 -5.84 -7.67
C LEU A 146 -14.69 -5.86 -8.01
N ASP A 147 -15.15 -4.81 -8.69
CA ASP A 147 -16.58 -4.55 -8.92
C ASP A 147 -17.39 -4.52 -7.61
N GLU A 148 -18.33 -5.46 -7.42
CA GLU A 148 -19.11 -5.62 -6.19
C GLU A 148 -18.38 -6.42 -5.10
N ASP A 149 -17.32 -7.12 -5.48
CA ASP A 149 -16.47 -7.94 -4.64
C ASP A 149 -15.21 -7.17 -4.21
N LEU A 150 -14.36 -7.81 -3.40
CA LEU A 150 -13.04 -7.29 -3.05
C LEU A 150 -11.96 -8.30 -3.44
N TRP A 151 -10.89 -7.86 -4.07
CA TRP A 151 -9.69 -8.68 -4.17
C TRP A 151 -8.87 -8.57 -2.88
N PHE A 152 -8.18 -9.65 -2.54
CA PHE A 152 -7.25 -9.72 -1.43
C PHE A 152 -5.93 -10.32 -1.89
N SER A 153 -4.83 -9.58 -1.73
CA SER A 153 -3.49 -10.09 -1.95
C SER A 153 -2.65 -10.09 -0.68
N TRP A 154 -1.82 -11.12 -0.52
CA TRP A 154 -0.85 -11.24 0.56
C TRP A 154 0.39 -11.96 0.06
N ARG A 155 1.47 -11.82 0.83
CA ARG A 155 2.75 -12.44 0.53
C ARG A 155 3.08 -13.53 1.54
N THR A 156 3.49 -14.71 1.08
CA THR A 156 4.10 -15.74 1.92
C THR A 156 5.62 -15.70 1.84
N GLY A 157 6.29 -16.41 2.75
CA GLY A 157 7.74 -16.55 2.74
C GLY A 157 8.50 -15.31 3.21
N LYS A 158 9.80 -15.29 2.96
CA LYS A 158 10.75 -14.29 3.49
C LYS A 158 11.52 -13.55 2.40
N ALA A 159 12.30 -12.54 2.78
CA ALA A 159 13.07 -11.76 1.80
C ALA A 159 14.03 -12.65 0.99
N GLY A 160 13.85 -12.63 -0.33
CA GLY A 160 14.53 -13.50 -1.29
C GLY A 160 13.90 -14.89 -1.53
N LEU A 161 12.90 -15.31 -0.73
CA LEU A 161 12.09 -16.52 -0.94
C LEU A 161 10.60 -16.33 -0.58
N GLY A 162 9.79 -15.75 -1.45
CA GLY A 162 8.37 -15.50 -1.17
C GLY A 162 7.55 -15.20 -2.41
N ASP A 163 6.26 -15.51 -2.30
CA ASP A 163 5.28 -15.48 -3.37
C ASP A 163 4.12 -14.54 -2.99
N ASP A 164 3.49 -13.92 -3.99
CA ASP A 164 2.25 -13.16 -3.80
C ASP A 164 1.04 -13.99 -4.28
N HIS A 165 0.03 -14.05 -3.41
CA HIS A 165 -1.21 -14.81 -3.61
C HIS A 165 -2.40 -13.87 -3.75
N LEU A 166 -3.48 -14.38 -4.36
CA LEU A 166 -4.70 -13.64 -4.64
C LEU A 166 -5.93 -14.48 -4.30
N SER A 167 -6.87 -13.86 -3.57
CA SER A 167 -8.22 -14.38 -3.37
C SER A 167 -9.25 -13.29 -3.67
N VAL A 168 -10.50 -13.67 -3.88
CA VAL A 168 -11.63 -12.76 -4.00
C VAL A 168 -12.58 -13.00 -2.84
N TYR A 169 -12.87 -11.94 -2.08
CA TYR A 169 -13.98 -11.91 -1.16
C TYR A 169 -15.28 -11.64 -1.92
N ARG A 170 -16.17 -12.62 -1.91
CA ARG A 170 -17.49 -12.55 -2.55
C ARG A 170 -18.48 -11.85 -1.65
N ALA A 171 -18.94 -10.66 -2.03
CA ALA A 171 -19.89 -9.88 -1.24
C ALA A 171 -21.22 -10.62 -1.02
N GLY A 172 -21.65 -11.41 -2.03
CA GLY A 172 -22.88 -12.19 -1.96
C GLY A 172 -22.86 -13.33 -0.93
N THR A 173 -21.70 -13.91 -0.63
CA THR A 173 -21.57 -15.04 0.31
C THR A 173 -20.87 -14.65 1.61
N GLY A 174 -20.12 -13.55 1.62
CA GLY A 174 -19.27 -13.16 2.73
C GLY A 174 -18.04 -14.05 2.91
N ARG A 175 -17.55 -14.69 1.84
CA ARG A 175 -16.45 -15.66 1.88
C ARG A 175 -15.37 -15.35 0.84
N HIS A 176 -14.15 -15.71 1.17
CA HIS A 176 -12.99 -15.67 0.29
C HIS A 176 -12.89 -16.95 -0.54
N GLU A 177 -12.43 -16.79 -1.78
CA GLU A 177 -12.12 -17.87 -2.72
C GLU A 177 -10.73 -17.62 -3.32
N LEU A 178 -9.83 -18.60 -3.29
CA LEU A 178 -8.55 -18.49 -4.01
C LEU A 178 -8.83 -18.31 -5.50
N VAL A 179 -8.12 -17.38 -6.13
CA VAL A 179 -8.20 -17.22 -7.59
C VAL A 179 -7.57 -18.46 -8.25
N GLY A 180 -8.24 -19.02 -9.26
CA GLY A 180 -7.86 -20.29 -9.90
C GLY A 180 -8.68 -21.50 -9.44
N GLY A 181 -9.29 -21.46 -8.24
CA GLY A 181 -10.42 -22.31 -7.84
C GLY A 181 -10.22 -23.84 -7.80
N SER A 182 -9.02 -24.39 -8.03
CA SER A 182 -8.76 -25.83 -7.97
C SER A 182 -8.04 -26.23 -6.68
N ALA A 183 -8.13 -27.50 -6.27
CA ALA A 183 -7.44 -28.03 -5.09
C ALA A 183 -5.89 -27.97 -5.18
N SER A 184 -5.35 -27.64 -6.36
CA SER A 184 -3.92 -27.36 -6.61
C SER A 184 -3.62 -25.88 -6.81
N ALA A 185 -4.63 -25.01 -6.85
CA ALA A 185 -4.46 -23.57 -7.03
C ALA A 185 -4.18 -22.91 -5.68
N SER A 186 -2.92 -22.49 -5.47
CA SER A 186 -2.51 -21.69 -4.31
C SER A 186 -2.96 -20.22 -4.39
N GLY A 187 -3.57 -19.80 -5.50
CA GLY A 187 -3.82 -18.39 -5.80
C GLY A 187 -2.54 -17.61 -6.10
N THR A 188 -1.40 -18.27 -6.31
CA THR A 188 -0.11 -17.62 -6.58
C THR A 188 -0.09 -17.00 -7.96
N TYR A 189 -0.14 -15.67 -8.04
CA TYR A 189 -0.09 -14.94 -9.31
C TYR A 189 1.33 -14.45 -9.64
N LEU A 190 2.15 -14.14 -8.63
CA LEU A 190 3.59 -13.88 -8.77
C LEU A 190 4.37 -14.88 -7.94
N MET A 191 5.19 -15.69 -8.60
CA MET A 191 6.01 -16.72 -7.96
C MET A 191 7.49 -16.29 -7.94
N GLY A 192 8.11 -16.38 -6.77
CA GLY A 192 9.54 -16.19 -6.61
C GLY A 192 10.34 -17.42 -7.08
N VAL A 193 11.38 -17.18 -7.87
CA VAL A 193 12.35 -18.21 -8.31
C VAL A 193 13.74 -17.57 -8.26
N ASP A 194 14.61 -18.03 -7.36
CA ASP A 194 15.92 -17.41 -7.10
C ASP A 194 15.86 -15.89 -6.81
N GLY A 195 14.71 -15.44 -6.33
CA GLY A 195 14.37 -14.05 -6.06
C GLY A 195 12.88 -13.88 -5.87
N ASN A 196 12.46 -12.68 -5.47
CA ASN A 196 11.07 -12.42 -5.08
C ASN A 196 10.44 -11.23 -5.78
N PRO A 197 9.13 -11.28 -6.04
CA PRO A 197 8.39 -10.10 -6.40
C PRO A 197 8.21 -9.19 -5.18
N TYR A 198 8.24 -7.89 -5.42
CA TYR A 198 7.72 -6.89 -4.50
C TYR A 198 6.87 -5.88 -5.27
N ILE A 199 5.55 -6.04 -5.18
CA ILE A 199 4.63 -5.19 -5.94
C ILE A 199 4.60 -3.75 -5.41
N HIS A 200 4.53 -2.79 -6.33
CA HIS A 200 4.25 -1.38 -6.06
C HIS A 200 2.77 -1.17 -5.77
N GLY A 201 1.91 -1.87 -6.50
CA GLY A 201 0.49 -1.98 -6.19
C GLY A 201 -0.19 -3.03 -7.05
N LEU A 202 -1.48 -3.23 -6.77
CA LEU A 202 -2.41 -4.03 -7.54
C LEU A 202 -3.68 -3.19 -7.65
N HIS A 203 -4.03 -2.74 -8.84
CA HIS A 203 -5.16 -1.83 -9.03
C HIS A 203 -6.15 -2.41 -10.01
N HIS A 204 -7.42 -2.37 -9.66
CA HIS A 204 -8.51 -2.70 -10.56
C HIS A 204 -9.11 -1.41 -11.12
N ARG A 205 -9.17 -1.27 -12.44
CA ARG A 205 -9.84 -0.16 -13.11
C ARG A 205 -10.42 -0.65 -14.43
N ASP A 206 -11.67 -0.29 -14.70
CA ASP A 206 -12.40 -0.63 -15.93
C ASP A 206 -12.34 -2.12 -16.34
N GLY A 207 -12.48 -3.01 -15.36
CA GLY A 207 -12.48 -4.46 -15.57
C GLY A 207 -11.08 -5.10 -15.67
N ARG A 208 -10.01 -4.32 -15.52
CA ARG A 208 -8.63 -4.80 -15.61
C ARG A 208 -7.89 -4.64 -14.28
N LEU A 209 -7.26 -5.72 -13.83
CA LEU A 209 -6.25 -5.69 -12.77
C LEU A 209 -4.88 -5.37 -13.38
N HIS A 210 -4.17 -4.40 -12.80
CA HIS A 210 -2.82 -4.02 -13.17
C HIS A 210 -1.87 -4.26 -12.00
N VAL A 211 -0.75 -4.93 -12.24
CA VAL A 211 0.31 -5.10 -11.24
C VAL A 211 1.66 -4.66 -11.79
N THR A 212 2.39 -3.92 -10.98
CA THR A 212 3.80 -3.59 -11.23
C THR A 212 4.65 -3.99 -10.03
N TRP A 213 5.89 -4.41 -10.29
CA TRP A 213 6.78 -4.89 -9.23
C TRP A 213 8.25 -4.75 -9.61
N VAL A 214 9.11 -4.89 -8.60
CA VAL A 214 10.53 -5.19 -8.79
C VAL A 214 10.81 -6.63 -8.37
N TRP A 215 11.85 -7.23 -8.95
CA TRP A 215 12.41 -8.46 -8.42
C TRP A 215 13.46 -8.13 -7.37
N ARG A 216 13.54 -8.93 -6.30
CA ARG A 216 14.70 -8.95 -5.41
C ARG A 216 15.41 -10.27 -5.53
N GLY A 217 16.58 -10.26 -6.15
CA GLY A 217 17.40 -11.45 -6.26
C GLY A 217 17.79 -12.04 -4.91
N PHE A 218 17.75 -13.37 -4.81
CA PHE A 218 18.23 -14.06 -3.63
C PHE A 218 19.75 -14.01 -3.54
N VAL A 219 20.25 -13.78 -2.33
CA VAL A 219 21.65 -13.92 -1.95
C VAL A 219 21.70 -14.93 -0.80
N TRP A 220 22.41 -16.02 -1.03
CA TRP A 220 22.59 -17.08 -0.04
C TRP A 220 23.31 -16.53 1.20
N TYR A 221 22.91 -17.04 2.37
CA TYR A 221 23.57 -16.76 3.64
C TYR A 221 23.44 -17.94 4.60
N GLU A 222 24.36 -18.07 5.55
CA GLU A 222 24.31 -19.15 6.53
C GLU A 222 23.08 -18.99 7.46
N GLY A 223 22.27 -20.06 7.57
CA GLY A 223 20.99 -20.06 8.28
C GLY A 223 19.79 -19.61 7.43
N TRP A 224 19.95 -19.49 6.11
CA TRP A 224 18.84 -19.10 5.21
C TRP A 224 17.66 -20.07 5.21
N ASP A 225 17.83 -21.31 5.62
CA ASP A 225 16.79 -22.34 5.69
C ASP A 225 16.28 -22.57 7.12
N ASP A 226 16.90 -21.94 8.12
CA ASP A 226 16.44 -21.98 9.51
C ASP A 226 15.20 -21.07 9.70
N PRO A 227 14.04 -21.62 10.10
CA PRO A 227 12.84 -20.81 10.38
C PRO A 227 13.01 -19.82 11.55
N ALA A 228 13.97 -20.07 12.45
CA ALA A 228 14.26 -19.21 13.59
C ALA A 228 15.25 -18.08 13.25
N ASP A 229 15.94 -18.14 12.10
CA ASP A 229 16.85 -17.07 11.68
C ASP A 229 16.06 -15.77 11.41
N THR A 230 16.67 -14.63 11.74
CA THR A 230 16.05 -13.30 11.60
C THR A 230 16.90 -12.34 10.78
N LYS A 231 18.03 -12.78 10.20
CA LYS A 231 18.93 -11.92 9.41
C LYS A 231 18.23 -11.35 8.18
N HIS A 232 17.27 -12.08 7.60
CA HIS A 232 16.43 -11.60 6.50
C HIS A 232 15.49 -10.46 6.89
N LYS A 233 15.26 -10.24 8.19
CA LYS A 233 14.41 -9.13 8.69
C LYS A 233 15.18 -7.82 8.82
N ALA A 234 16.51 -7.86 8.81
CA ALA A 234 17.34 -6.66 8.88
C ALA A 234 17.29 -5.89 7.56
N GLN A 235 17.15 -4.56 7.64
CA GLN A 235 17.14 -3.68 6.46
C GLN A 235 18.42 -3.79 5.62
N ALA A 236 19.57 -3.96 6.28
CA ALA A 236 20.88 -4.19 5.66
C ALA A 236 21.27 -5.68 5.61
N GLY A 237 20.30 -6.59 5.68
CA GLY A 237 20.54 -8.03 5.59
C GLY A 237 21.03 -8.48 4.20
N PRO A 238 21.38 -9.77 4.04
CA PRO A 238 21.91 -10.33 2.79
C PRO A 238 20.96 -10.13 1.59
N ASN A 239 19.65 -10.12 1.85
CA ASN A 239 18.58 -9.89 0.89
C ASN A 239 17.97 -8.48 1.05
N SER A 240 18.82 -7.45 1.12
CA SER A 240 18.42 -6.04 1.21
C SER A 240 17.89 -5.48 -0.11
N ALA A 241 17.42 -4.23 -0.09
CA ALA A 241 16.96 -3.50 -1.28
C ALA A 241 18.04 -3.34 -2.36
N GLN A 242 19.32 -3.53 -2.04
CA GLN A 242 20.41 -3.49 -3.03
C GLN A 242 20.27 -4.56 -4.11
N ASN A 243 19.59 -5.66 -3.79
CA ASN A 243 19.33 -6.74 -4.73
C ASN A 243 18.04 -6.56 -5.53
N ASN A 244 17.35 -5.42 -5.38
CA ASN A 244 16.21 -5.10 -6.24
C ASN A 244 16.72 -4.86 -7.68
N HIS A 245 16.00 -5.38 -8.66
CA HIS A 245 16.25 -5.17 -10.07
C HIS A 245 14.94 -5.19 -10.86
N ASP A 246 15.00 -4.55 -12.03
CA ASP A 246 13.94 -4.40 -13.03
C ASP A 246 12.67 -3.71 -12.51
N ILE A 247 11.93 -3.09 -13.43
CA ILE A 247 10.53 -2.74 -13.22
C ILE A 247 9.71 -3.59 -14.17
N CYS A 248 8.77 -4.34 -13.60
CA CYS A 248 7.95 -5.30 -14.33
C CYS A 248 6.47 -4.91 -14.34
N TYR A 249 5.72 -5.42 -15.32
CA TYR A 249 4.29 -5.17 -15.47
C TYR A 249 3.54 -6.39 -16.04
N ALA A 250 2.34 -6.61 -15.53
CA ALA A 250 1.36 -7.55 -16.05
C ALA A 250 -0.05 -7.06 -15.76
N TYR A 251 -1.03 -7.61 -16.48
CA TYR A 251 -2.44 -7.32 -16.24
C TYR A 251 -3.32 -8.57 -16.34
N SER A 252 -4.53 -8.48 -15.82
CA SER A 252 -5.57 -9.50 -15.93
C SER A 252 -6.93 -8.87 -16.23
N ASP A 253 -7.66 -9.42 -17.21
CA ASP A 253 -8.98 -8.95 -17.64
C ASP A 253 -10.15 -9.78 -17.07
N ASP A 254 -9.85 -10.75 -16.19
CA ASP A 254 -10.84 -11.74 -15.72
C ASP A 254 -10.81 -11.97 -14.20
N GLY A 255 -10.44 -10.92 -13.46
CA GLY A 255 -10.37 -10.92 -12.00
C GLY A 255 -9.17 -11.69 -11.45
N GLY A 256 -8.09 -11.80 -12.23
CA GLY A 256 -6.81 -12.39 -11.82
C GLY A 256 -6.64 -13.86 -12.21
N ARG A 257 -7.58 -14.45 -12.97
CA ARG A 257 -7.51 -15.88 -13.34
C ARG A 257 -6.46 -16.11 -14.41
N THR A 258 -6.44 -15.27 -15.44
CA THR A 258 -5.39 -15.26 -16.46
C THR A 258 -4.64 -13.94 -16.44
N TRP A 259 -3.32 -14.03 -16.65
CA TRP A 259 -2.43 -12.86 -16.67
C TRP A 259 -1.76 -12.74 -18.03
N CYS A 260 -1.60 -11.51 -18.50
CA CYS A 260 -0.91 -11.16 -19.74
C CYS A 260 0.20 -10.15 -19.49
N ASN A 261 1.22 -10.14 -20.35
CA ASN A 261 2.23 -9.10 -20.36
C ASN A 261 1.71 -7.81 -21.02
N GLY A 262 2.54 -6.76 -21.03
CA GLY A 262 2.17 -5.48 -21.64
C GLY A 262 1.90 -5.51 -23.15
N ALA A 263 2.22 -6.59 -23.86
CA ALA A 263 1.94 -6.80 -25.28
C ALA A 263 0.66 -7.64 -25.52
N GLY A 264 -0.01 -8.09 -24.46
CA GLY A 264 -1.22 -8.91 -24.52
C GLY A 264 -0.98 -10.40 -24.70
N GLU A 265 0.26 -10.87 -24.52
CA GLU A 265 0.59 -12.29 -24.55
C GLU A 265 0.31 -12.92 -23.18
N ARG A 266 -0.36 -14.08 -23.16
CA ARG A 266 -0.68 -14.80 -21.91
C ARG A 266 0.58 -15.30 -21.23
N LEU A 267 0.71 -14.99 -19.94
CA LEU A 267 1.80 -15.41 -19.05
C LEU A 267 1.43 -16.58 -18.16
N ALA A 268 0.19 -16.59 -17.64
CA ALA A 268 -0.26 -17.60 -16.69
C ALA A 268 -1.79 -17.75 -16.71
N ASP A 269 -2.25 -18.97 -16.46
CA ASP A 269 -3.60 -19.34 -16.05
C ASP A 269 -3.57 -20.02 -14.67
N LEU A 270 -4.05 -19.32 -13.65
CA LEU A 270 -4.03 -19.79 -12.25
C LEU A 270 -4.93 -21.03 -12.05
N SER A 271 -5.92 -21.25 -12.92
CA SER A 271 -6.74 -22.47 -12.86
C SER A 271 -5.97 -23.72 -13.29
N CYS A 272 -4.92 -23.52 -14.09
CA CYS A 272 -3.97 -24.56 -14.50
C CYS A 272 -2.79 -24.71 -13.51
N GLY A 273 -2.75 -23.95 -12.42
CA GLY A 273 -1.62 -23.92 -11.49
C GLY A 273 -0.39 -23.18 -12.02
N GLU A 274 -0.57 -22.32 -13.03
CA GLU A 274 0.49 -21.47 -13.58
C GLU A 274 0.61 -20.16 -12.77
N SER A 275 1.80 -19.56 -12.80
CA SER A 275 2.09 -18.28 -12.16
C SER A 275 3.03 -17.47 -13.05
N ILE A 276 3.01 -16.14 -12.91
CA ILE A 276 4.06 -15.30 -13.49
C ILE A 276 5.35 -15.56 -12.72
N ARG A 277 6.44 -15.83 -13.44
CA ARG A 277 7.76 -16.18 -12.92
C ARG A 277 8.80 -15.18 -13.43
N PRO A 278 10.02 -15.13 -12.85
CA PRO A 278 11.08 -14.24 -13.33
C PRO A 278 11.47 -14.44 -14.80
N ASP A 279 11.28 -15.65 -15.33
CA ASP A 279 11.55 -16.02 -16.73
C ASP A 279 10.34 -15.86 -17.66
N SER A 280 9.19 -15.36 -17.16
CA SER A 280 8.02 -15.10 -18.01
C SER A 280 8.33 -14.04 -19.07
N PRO A 281 8.01 -14.29 -20.36
CA PRO A 281 8.41 -13.41 -21.45
C PRO A 281 7.68 -12.06 -21.42
N GLY A 282 8.42 -10.97 -21.67
CA GLY A 282 7.84 -9.63 -21.85
C GLY A 282 7.34 -8.95 -20.58
N ILE A 283 7.66 -9.46 -19.40
CA ILE A 283 7.27 -8.83 -18.12
C ILE A 283 8.09 -7.58 -17.78
N VAL A 284 9.34 -7.49 -18.25
CA VAL A 284 10.25 -6.40 -17.92
C VAL A 284 9.93 -5.17 -18.75
N ALA A 285 9.45 -4.11 -18.08
CA ALA A 285 9.22 -2.80 -18.70
C ALA A 285 10.51 -1.97 -18.78
N PHE A 286 11.33 -2.03 -17.72
CA PHE A 286 12.66 -1.41 -17.68
C PHE A 286 13.66 -2.37 -17.05
N GLU A 287 14.73 -2.67 -17.78
CA GLU A 287 15.89 -3.37 -17.24
C GLU A 287 16.67 -2.42 -16.34
N ILE A 288 16.74 -2.75 -15.04
CA ILE A 288 17.44 -1.92 -14.06
C ILE A 288 18.29 -2.84 -13.18
N PRO A 289 19.62 -2.76 -13.26
CA PRO A 289 20.51 -3.66 -12.52
C PRO A 289 20.37 -3.58 -11.00
N ARG A 290 20.80 -4.65 -10.32
CA ARG A 290 21.04 -4.62 -8.87
C ARG A 290 22.04 -3.52 -8.52
N GLY A 291 21.90 -2.94 -7.33
CA GLY A 291 22.75 -1.85 -6.86
C GLY A 291 22.40 -0.48 -7.45
N SER A 292 21.43 -0.40 -8.38
CA SER A 292 21.02 0.86 -9.00
C SER A 292 20.05 1.70 -8.15
N GLY A 293 19.84 1.34 -6.87
CA GLY A 293 19.05 2.15 -5.94
C GLY A 293 17.53 1.97 -6.03
N LEU A 294 17.05 1.00 -6.82
CA LEU A 294 15.64 0.61 -6.84
C LEU A 294 15.10 0.28 -5.46
N HIS A 295 13.85 0.67 -5.24
CA HIS A 295 13.16 0.34 -4.01
C HIS A 295 11.96 -0.58 -4.25
N ASN A 296 11.62 -1.34 -3.21
CA ASN A 296 10.48 -2.25 -3.21
C ASN A 296 9.25 -1.56 -2.60
N GLN A 297 8.05 -1.93 -3.05
CA GLN A 297 6.77 -1.51 -2.46
C GLN A 297 6.56 0.02 -2.38
N GLU A 298 7.06 0.78 -3.37
CA GLU A 298 6.76 2.22 -3.52
C GLU A 298 5.28 2.45 -3.86
N SER A 299 4.94 2.83 -5.10
CA SER A 299 3.55 3.14 -5.45
C SER A 299 3.32 3.03 -6.95
N GLN A 300 2.08 2.69 -7.31
CA GLN A 300 1.57 2.75 -8.67
C GLN A 300 0.18 3.40 -8.66
N ALA A 301 -0.25 3.94 -9.79
CA ALA A 301 -1.64 4.35 -10.02
C ALA A 301 -2.03 4.06 -11.48
N ILE A 302 -3.33 3.92 -11.73
CA ILE A 302 -3.88 3.69 -13.07
C ILE A 302 -4.79 4.86 -13.42
N ASP A 303 -4.51 5.55 -14.52
CA ASP A 303 -5.36 6.66 -14.97
C ASP A 303 -6.69 6.17 -15.57
N HIS A 304 -7.67 7.05 -15.73
CA HIS A 304 -9.00 6.71 -16.28
C HIS A 304 -8.97 6.29 -17.76
N SER A 305 -7.83 6.41 -18.43
CA SER A 305 -7.61 5.95 -19.80
C SER A 305 -6.84 4.62 -19.88
N GLY A 306 -6.49 4.02 -18.74
CA GLY A 306 -5.73 2.76 -18.66
C GLY A 306 -4.21 2.92 -18.70
N GLY A 307 -3.69 4.15 -18.58
CA GLY A 307 -2.26 4.42 -18.41
C GLY A 307 -1.77 3.96 -17.04
N VAL A 308 -0.54 3.45 -16.99
CA VAL A 308 0.06 2.88 -15.77
C VAL A 308 1.19 3.78 -15.30
N HIS A 309 1.05 4.31 -14.09
CA HIS A 309 2.03 5.19 -13.45
C HIS A 309 2.73 4.44 -12.33
N VAL A 310 4.05 4.48 -12.29
CA VAL A 310 4.86 3.89 -11.23
C VAL A 310 5.81 4.93 -10.69
N LEU A 311 5.80 5.11 -9.37
CA LEU A 311 6.81 5.86 -8.65
C LEU A 311 7.87 4.88 -8.16
N ASN A 312 9.12 5.10 -8.56
CA ASN A 312 10.26 4.43 -7.96
C ASN A 312 11.46 5.40 -7.97
N ARG A 313 12.67 4.88 -7.76
CA ARG A 313 13.89 5.65 -7.72
C ARG A 313 15.07 4.81 -8.18
N ASP A 314 16.02 5.42 -8.85
CA ASP A 314 17.27 4.79 -9.22
C ASP A 314 18.39 5.82 -9.35
N ASN A 315 19.61 5.34 -9.58
CA ASN A 315 20.81 6.15 -9.78
C ASN A 315 21.44 6.00 -11.18
N LEU A 316 20.69 5.51 -12.17
CA LEU A 316 21.21 5.25 -13.52
C LEU A 316 21.68 6.52 -14.22
N ASP A 317 21.15 7.68 -13.83
CA ASP A 317 21.55 9.00 -14.33
C ASP A 317 22.74 9.61 -13.54
N GLY A 318 23.45 8.80 -12.75
CA GLY A 318 24.63 9.18 -11.96
C GLY A 318 24.33 9.71 -10.55
N GLU A 319 23.07 9.90 -10.21
CA GLU A 319 22.61 10.36 -8.89
C GLU A 319 21.28 9.69 -8.56
N GLN A 320 21.07 9.34 -7.28
CA GLN A 320 19.81 8.77 -6.80
C GLN A 320 18.66 9.79 -6.92
N ARG A 321 17.64 9.46 -7.73
CA ARG A 321 16.48 10.33 -7.95
C ARG A 321 15.18 9.56 -7.94
N TRP A 322 14.12 10.20 -7.44
CA TRP A 322 12.75 9.77 -7.72
C TRP A 322 12.50 9.79 -9.21
N LYS A 323 11.79 8.79 -9.71
CA LYS A 323 11.41 8.65 -11.11
C LYS A 323 9.94 8.24 -11.24
N HIS A 324 9.30 8.85 -12.22
CA HIS A 324 8.01 8.45 -12.73
C HIS A 324 8.24 7.57 -13.98
N PHE A 325 7.78 6.33 -13.92
CA PHE A 325 7.71 5.42 -15.06
C PHE A 325 6.25 5.36 -15.50
N TYR A 326 6.01 5.57 -16.78
CA TYR A 326 4.66 5.71 -17.33
C TYR A 326 4.50 4.81 -18.55
N ARG A 327 3.49 3.94 -18.53
CA ARG A 327 2.98 3.23 -19.70
C ARG A 327 1.74 3.97 -20.19
N SER A 328 1.77 4.50 -21.39
CA SER A 328 0.55 5.05 -22.01
C SER A 328 -0.47 3.95 -22.32
N PRO A 329 -1.76 4.32 -22.53
CA PRO A 329 -2.80 3.36 -22.89
C PRO A 329 -2.48 2.49 -24.12
N ASP A 330 -1.75 3.06 -25.10
CA ASP A 330 -1.28 2.36 -26.30
C ASP A 330 -0.08 1.42 -26.05
N GLY A 331 0.50 1.46 -24.86
CA GLY A 331 1.55 0.56 -24.41
C GLY A 331 2.98 1.07 -24.52
N ALA A 332 3.20 2.33 -24.93
CA ALA A 332 4.54 2.91 -24.92
C ALA A 332 4.99 3.25 -23.49
N TRP A 333 6.21 2.86 -23.14
CA TRP A 333 6.82 3.19 -21.85
C TRP A 333 7.72 4.42 -21.94
N THR A 334 7.65 5.27 -20.92
CA THR A 334 8.55 6.41 -20.72
C THR A 334 9.00 6.47 -19.26
N GLN A 335 10.15 7.11 -19.00
CA GLN A 335 10.62 7.37 -17.65
C GLN A 335 11.15 8.80 -17.53
N ARG A 336 10.94 9.45 -16.39
CA ARG A 336 11.43 10.80 -16.10
C ARG A 336 11.81 10.94 -14.63
N ALA A 337 12.96 11.55 -14.36
CA ALA A 337 13.32 11.95 -13.01
C ALA A 337 12.44 13.11 -12.53
N LEU A 338 11.97 13.02 -11.28
CA LEU A 338 11.18 14.08 -10.66
C LEU A 338 12.10 15.25 -10.26
N PRO A 339 11.81 16.49 -10.69
CA PRO A 339 12.56 17.66 -10.29
C PRO A 339 12.23 18.08 -8.85
N HIS A 340 13.00 19.04 -8.31
CA HIS A 340 12.78 19.69 -7.01
C HIS A 340 12.96 18.81 -5.76
N VAL A 341 13.18 17.51 -5.92
CA VAL A 341 13.35 16.54 -4.82
C VAL A 341 14.59 15.68 -5.06
N LYS A 342 15.23 15.24 -3.99
CA LYS A 342 16.27 14.21 -4.05
C LYS A 342 15.62 12.84 -3.89
N GLY A 343 16.12 11.84 -4.61
CA GLY A 343 15.77 10.45 -4.31
C GLY A 343 16.65 9.96 -3.16
N PRO A 344 16.10 9.48 -2.04
CA PRO A 344 16.93 8.88 -1.01
C PRO A 344 17.35 7.47 -1.44
N TYR A 345 18.54 7.03 -1.02
CA TYR A 345 18.94 5.65 -1.16
C TYR A 345 18.40 4.86 0.03
N GLY A 346 17.40 4.00 -0.20
CA GLY A 346 16.57 3.50 0.89
C GLY A 346 15.71 4.61 1.49
N GLY A 347 15.31 4.47 2.76
CA GLY A 347 14.47 5.48 3.42
C GLY A 347 12.98 5.30 3.16
N LYS A 348 12.24 6.40 3.29
CA LYS A 348 10.77 6.40 3.19
C LYS A 348 10.29 6.40 1.75
N ARG A 349 9.08 5.88 1.56
CA ARG A 349 8.44 5.63 0.26
C ARG A 349 7.39 6.69 -0.04
N GLY A 350 7.22 7.06 -1.30
CA GLY A 350 6.23 8.02 -1.74
C GLY A 350 4.95 7.38 -2.27
N GLN A 351 4.00 8.21 -2.67
CA GLN A 351 2.80 7.81 -3.40
C GLN A 351 2.73 8.54 -4.74
N VAL A 352 2.31 7.85 -5.80
CA VAL A 352 1.77 8.45 -7.02
C VAL A 352 0.29 8.09 -7.09
N VAL A 353 -0.56 9.08 -7.30
CA VAL A 353 -2.01 8.91 -7.35
C VAL A 353 -2.60 9.74 -8.48
N VAL A 354 -3.72 9.29 -9.02
CA VAL A 354 -4.42 9.96 -10.12
C VAL A 354 -5.68 10.64 -9.58
N SER A 355 -5.88 11.92 -9.93
CA SER A 355 -7.10 12.66 -9.59
C SER A 355 -8.27 12.29 -10.49
N ARG A 356 -9.49 12.71 -10.10
CA ARG A 356 -10.69 12.57 -10.94
C ARG A 356 -10.50 13.16 -12.35
N ASP A 357 -9.72 14.24 -12.44
CA ASP A 357 -9.44 14.95 -13.68
C ASP A 357 -8.21 14.37 -14.42
N ASP A 358 -7.74 13.19 -14.01
CA ASP A 358 -6.56 12.48 -14.51
C ASP A 358 -5.20 13.16 -14.31
N ASP A 359 -5.12 14.23 -13.50
CA ASP A 359 -3.83 14.79 -13.12
C ASP A 359 -3.14 13.90 -12.07
N LEU A 360 -1.82 13.77 -12.16
CA LEU A 360 -1.02 13.01 -11.20
C LEU A 360 -0.55 13.87 -10.04
N TYR A 361 -0.57 13.29 -8.85
CA TYR A 361 0.03 13.87 -7.65
C TYR A 361 1.05 12.91 -7.07
N PHE A 362 2.26 13.42 -6.83
CA PHE A 362 3.34 12.69 -6.17
C PHE A 362 3.49 13.21 -4.75
N VAL A 363 3.12 12.38 -3.77
CA VAL A 363 3.22 12.72 -2.34
C VAL A 363 4.51 12.10 -1.79
N LEU A 364 5.52 12.93 -1.58
CA LEU A 364 6.90 12.51 -1.37
C LEU A 364 7.39 12.92 0.03
N PRO A 365 7.75 11.96 0.90
CA PRO A 365 8.40 12.28 2.15
C PRO A 365 9.87 12.60 1.93
N ASP A 366 10.42 13.47 2.77
CA ASP A 366 11.85 13.61 2.93
C ASP A 366 12.35 12.62 4.00
N THR A 367 13.49 11.96 3.74
CA THR A 367 14.04 10.95 4.66
C THR A 367 14.95 11.57 5.71
N GLU A 368 15.52 12.75 5.45
CA GLU A 368 16.49 13.41 6.32
C GLU A 368 15.84 14.51 7.16
N THR A 369 14.77 15.12 6.66
CA THR A 369 14.07 16.24 7.29
C THR A 369 12.58 15.92 7.47
N PRO A 370 11.88 16.55 8.43
CA PRO A 370 10.44 16.38 8.62
C PRO A 370 9.64 17.17 7.56
N THR A 371 9.92 16.95 6.28
CA THR A 371 9.33 17.69 5.16
C THR A 371 8.47 16.77 4.31
N LEU A 372 7.28 17.24 3.95
CA LEU A 372 6.41 16.59 2.97
C LEU A 372 6.33 17.48 1.72
N THR A 373 6.50 16.88 0.54
CA THR A 373 6.43 17.56 -0.75
C THR A 373 5.33 16.95 -1.61
N ILE A 374 4.56 17.79 -2.31
CA ILE A 374 3.61 17.35 -3.33
C ILE A 374 4.02 17.96 -4.67
N LEU A 375 4.23 17.09 -5.66
CA LEU A 375 4.40 17.47 -7.06
C LEU A 375 3.13 17.13 -7.84
N LYS A 376 2.86 17.89 -8.91
CA LYS A 376 1.76 17.62 -9.85
C LYS A 376 2.31 17.39 -11.26
N ALA A 377 1.78 16.42 -12.01
CA ALA A 377 1.97 16.32 -13.46
C ALA A 377 0.61 16.27 -14.15
N SER A 378 0.43 16.98 -15.26
CA SER A 378 -0.90 17.11 -15.87
C SER A 378 -1.16 16.13 -17.00
N LYS A 379 -2.40 15.67 -17.14
CA LYS A 379 -2.80 14.88 -18.32
C LYS A 379 -2.65 15.67 -19.62
N ASP A 380 -2.91 16.98 -19.59
CA ASP A 380 -2.92 17.84 -20.79
C ASP A 380 -1.55 17.90 -21.50
N ASP A 381 -0.45 17.73 -20.75
CA ASP A 381 0.91 17.67 -21.31
C ASP A 381 1.45 16.25 -21.46
N GLY A 382 0.60 15.24 -21.27
CA GLY A 382 0.99 13.82 -21.29
C GLY A 382 1.92 13.43 -20.14
N TYR A 383 1.75 14.04 -18.97
CA TYR A 383 2.55 13.78 -17.76
C TYR A 383 4.05 14.05 -17.94
N SER A 384 4.38 15.04 -18.76
CA SER A 384 5.75 15.32 -19.18
C SER A 384 6.44 16.39 -18.32
N MET A 385 5.67 17.22 -17.61
CA MET A 385 6.18 18.25 -16.70
C MET A 385 5.71 18.01 -15.26
N TYR A 386 6.54 18.44 -14.30
CA TYR A 386 6.28 18.26 -12.88
C TYR A 386 6.38 19.60 -12.16
N GLU A 387 5.27 20.04 -11.58
CA GLU A 387 5.20 21.28 -10.81
C GLU A 387 5.32 20.98 -9.31
N LEU A 388 6.17 21.74 -8.60
CA LEU A 388 6.10 21.79 -7.14
C LEU A 388 4.85 22.57 -6.74
N VAL A 389 3.83 21.87 -6.23
CA VAL A 389 2.55 22.48 -5.87
C VAL A 389 2.38 22.70 -4.37
N TRP A 390 3.09 21.95 -3.52
CA TRP A 390 3.09 22.19 -2.08
C TRP A 390 4.34 21.59 -1.41
N ARG A 391 4.84 22.26 -0.37
CA ARG A 391 5.94 21.77 0.47
C ARG A 391 5.87 22.41 1.85
N LYS A 392 5.96 21.61 2.91
CA LYS A 392 5.97 22.12 4.28
C LYS A 392 6.77 21.21 5.22
N GLU A 393 7.37 21.82 6.23
CA GLU A 393 7.99 21.13 7.35
C GLU A 393 6.94 20.68 8.39
N GLY A 394 7.38 19.95 9.42
CA GLY A 394 6.53 19.47 10.51
C GLY A 394 5.86 18.11 10.25
N PHE A 395 6.31 17.39 9.22
CA PHE A 395 5.83 16.05 8.87
C PHE A 395 6.98 15.03 9.01
N PRO A 396 7.15 14.40 10.19
CA PRO A 396 8.26 13.47 10.42
C PRO A 396 8.34 12.35 9.38
N PRO A 397 9.55 11.87 9.02
CA PRO A 397 9.72 10.87 7.98
C PRO A 397 8.85 9.63 8.21
N THR A 398 7.92 9.41 7.28
CA THR A 398 7.02 8.25 7.21
C THR A 398 6.67 8.02 5.74
N ASP A 399 6.10 6.86 5.42
CA ASP A 399 5.54 6.65 4.09
C ASP A 399 4.11 7.24 4.10
N PRO A 400 3.85 8.41 3.45
CA PRO A 400 2.49 8.95 3.37
C PRO A 400 1.58 7.98 2.61
N LEU A 401 0.30 8.01 2.93
CA LEU A 401 -0.73 7.17 2.31
C LEU A 401 -1.87 8.06 1.83
N VAL A 402 -2.58 7.65 0.80
CA VAL A 402 -3.63 8.48 0.18
C VAL A 402 -4.95 7.71 0.12
N ASP A 403 -6.04 8.42 0.34
CA ASP A 403 -7.39 7.93 0.05
C ASP A 403 -7.68 8.12 -1.45
N GLU A 404 -7.24 7.15 -2.25
CA GLU A 404 -7.40 7.19 -3.71
C GLU A 404 -8.87 7.28 -4.13
N THR A 405 -9.76 6.63 -3.39
CA THR A 405 -11.19 6.66 -3.68
C THR A 405 -11.80 8.04 -3.49
N ARG A 406 -11.41 8.77 -2.43
CA ARG A 406 -11.87 10.16 -2.29
C ARG A 406 -11.30 11.08 -3.36
N LEU A 407 -10.05 10.86 -3.74
CA LEU A 407 -9.40 11.60 -4.81
C LEU A 407 -10.13 11.37 -6.15
N ASP A 408 -10.57 10.15 -6.42
CA ASP A 408 -11.31 9.75 -7.63
C ASP A 408 -12.73 10.35 -7.68
N TYR A 409 -13.47 10.35 -6.56
CA TYR A 409 -14.87 10.81 -6.56
C TYR A 409 -15.03 12.29 -6.24
N ASP A 410 -14.39 12.77 -5.18
CA ASP A 410 -14.56 14.13 -4.65
C ASP A 410 -13.53 15.12 -5.22
N ASN A 411 -12.49 14.63 -5.91
CA ASN A 411 -11.33 15.42 -6.34
C ASN A 411 -10.63 16.12 -5.16
N VAL A 412 -10.54 15.41 -4.03
CA VAL A 412 -9.86 15.87 -2.80
C VAL A 412 -8.73 14.91 -2.48
N LEU A 413 -7.51 15.41 -2.46
CA LEU A 413 -6.33 14.64 -2.07
C LEU A 413 -6.27 14.57 -0.54
N SER A 414 -6.73 13.46 0.05
CA SER A 414 -6.58 13.17 1.48
C SER A 414 -5.30 12.38 1.74
N VAL A 415 -4.34 12.98 2.44
CA VAL A 415 -3.05 12.35 2.81
C VAL A 415 -3.07 11.95 4.28
N TYR A 416 -3.01 10.64 4.55
CA TYR A 416 -2.74 10.07 5.86
C TYR A 416 -1.22 10.09 6.12
N THR A 417 -0.82 10.77 7.19
CA THR A 417 0.60 10.92 7.54
C THR A 417 0.78 11.19 9.03
N ARG A 418 2.01 11.46 9.44
CA ARG A 418 2.39 11.89 10.78
C ARG A 418 2.73 13.37 10.77
N ALA A 419 2.34 14.09 11.82
CA ALA A 419 2.70 15.49 12.03
C ALA A 419 3.28 15.69 13.44
N VAL A 420 4.20 16.64 13.57
CA VAL A 420 4.67 17.12 14.88
C VAL A 420 3.56 17.85 15.62
N ALA A 421 3.70 17.98 16.94
CA ALA A 421 2.66 18.55 17.79
C ALA A 421 2.31 19.99 17.41
N GLU A 422 3.29 20.80 17.01
CA GLU A 422 3.13 22.22 16.68
C GLU A 422 2.25 22.46 15.45
N GLU A 423 2.16 21.48 14.54
CA GLU A 423 1.35 21.58 13.32
C GLU A 423 -0.11 21.16 13.53
N VAL A 424 -0.49 20.79 14.76
CA VAL A 424 -1.85 20.38 15.12
C VAL A 424 -2.41 21.33 16.17
N ASP A 425 -3.43 22.12 15.82
CA ASP A 425 -4.06 23.17 16.65
C ASP A 425 -4.93 22.63 17.81
N ALA A 426 -4.43 21.62 18.54
CA ALA A 426 -5.22 20.83 19.50
C ALA A 426 -4.53 20.59 20.85
N GLY A 427 -3.49 21.37 21.20
CA GLY A 427 -2.75 21.17 22.47
C GLY A 427 -1.99 19.84 22.55
N ALA A 428 -1.60 19.30 21.39
CA ALA A 428 -0.85 18.06 21.28
C ALA A 428 0.52 18.17 21.96
N LYS A 429 1.02 17.05 22.50
CA LYS A 429 2.30 16.98 23.26
C LYS A 429 3.34 16.05 22.63
N SER A 430 3.00 15.41 21.52
CA SER A 430 3.82 14.43 20.79
C SER A 430 3.45 14.43 19.30
N ASN A 431 4.18 13.67 18.50
CA ASN A 431 3.76 13.40 17.11
C ASN A 431 2.38 12.75 17.10
N ASN A 432 1.64 13.00 16.03
CA ASN A 432 0.28 12.53 15.84
C ASN A 432 0.08 11.92 14.47
N VAL A 433 -0.87 11.00 14.38
CA VAL A 433 -1.45 10.54 13.13
C VAL A 433 -2.49 11.57 12.69
N VAL A 434 -2.36 12.07 11.47
CA VAL A 434 -3.22 13.12 10.91
C VAL A 434 -3.68 12.77 9.50
N VAL A 435 -4.76 13.43 9.07
CA VAL A 435 -5.20 13.46 7.67
C VAL A 435 -5.17 14.90 7.18
N LEU A 436 -4.50 15.11 6.05
CA LEU A 436 -4.42 16.40 5.34
C LEU A 436 -5.37 16.36 4.15
N ASP A 437 -6.38 17.23 4.11
CA ASP A 437 -7.32 17.31 2.99
C ASP A 437 -6.97 18.52 2.10
N PHE A 438 -6.48 18.25 0.88
CA PHE A 438 -6.20 19.26 -0.13
C PHE A 438 -7.34 19.34 -1.15
N GLN A 439 -7.87 20.54 -1.35
CA GLN A 439 -8.78 20.81 -2.46
C GLN A 439 -7.96 21.02 -3.73
N LEU A 440 -8.25 20.24 -4.78
CA LEU A 440 -7.53 20.28 -6.06
C LEU A 440 -8.09 21.29 -7.06
#